data_AF-A0A545THX7-F1
#
_entry.id   AF-A0A545THX7-F1
#
_cell.length_a   1.000
_cell.length_b   1.000
_cell.length_c   1.000
_cell.angle_alpha   90.00
_cell.angle_beta   90.00
_cell.angle_gamma   90.00
#
_symmetry.space_group_name_H-M   'P 1'
#
loop_
_entity.id
_entity.type
_entity.pdbx_description
1 polymer ?
#
loop_
_entity_poly.entity_id
_entity_poly.type
_entity_poly.pdbx_seq_one_letter_code
_entity_poly.pdbx_strand_id
1 'polypeptide(L)'
;MSILKRLSVTLFSRLDNVVSDIENHDAIIEAAIEEQAKKIANAKVQLLHLNRRKSSVLQQLKNANEERERWQQRALNEAKVNESKALECIRRRKNAEQQIEKLKQSESEYVTAAEKLSRDIQHSEEELTDIKQKRQLLKARESSAKVRSEFTPNANANLKQAEKAFDRWEANLMESPLEIEEALLVDDFEQAYQAEEKENELKEELAQLIRSDQERVKKENANE
;
A
#
# COMPACT_ATOMS: atom_id res chain seq x y z
N MET A 1 21.27 20.04 -28.09
CA MET A 1 20.02 19.73 -28.82
C MET A 1 20.02 18.24 -29.14
N SER A 2 18.97 17.57 -28.70
CA SER A 2 18.97 16.17 -28.26
C SER A 2 18.83 15.15 -29.39
N ILE A 3 19.55 14.04 -29.23
CA ILE A 3 19.65 12.82 -30.05
C ILE A 3 18.28 12.12 -30.19
N LEU A 4 17.30 12.52 -29.37
CA LEU A 4 15.92 12.03 -29.36
C LEU A 4 15.10 12.37 -30.62
N LYS A 5 15.47 13.39 -31.40
CA LYS A 5 14.73 13.73 -32.63
C LYS A 5 15.04 12.82 -33.83
N ARG A 6 16.17 12.10 -33.83
CA ARG A 6 16.56 11.23 -34.97
C ARG A 6 16.11 9.77 -34.86
N LEU A 7 15.58 9.34 -33.72
CA LEU A 7 15.02 7.98 -33.55
C LEU A 7 13.55 7.86 -34.00
N SER A 8 12.89 8.98 -34.33
CA SER A 8 11.46 9.03 -34.63
C SER A 8 11.08 8.74 -36.09
N VAL A 9 12.04 8.48 -36.98
CA VAL A 9 11.79 8.42 -38.45
C VAL A 9 12.01 7.02 -39.06
N THR A 10 12.35 6.00 -38.27
CA THR A 10 12.58 4.63 -38.80
C THR A 10 11.78 3.56 -38.08
N LEU A 11 10.50 3.84 -37.78
CA LEU A 11 9.56 2.88 -37.16
C LEU A 11 8.29 2.62 -38.00
N PHE A 12 8.31 2.98 -39.28
CA PHE A 12 7.28 2.57 -40.23
C PHE A 12 7.90 1.77 -41.38
N SER A 13 8.34 0.55 -41.08
CA SER A 13 8.43 -0.47 -42.13
C SER A 13 8.30 -1.87 -41.54
N ARG A 14 7.20 -2.53 -41.90
CA ARG A 14 6.89 -3.96 -41.83
C ARG A 14 6.15 -4.42 -40.58
N LEU A 15 4.84 -4.50 -40.78
CA LEU A 15 3.86 -5.25 -40.02
C LEU A 15 4.25 -6.74 -40.01
N ASP A 16 4.78 -7.21 -38.88
CA ASP A 16 4.71 -8.62 -38.43
C ASP A 16 4.83 -8.75 -36.89
N ASN A 17 4.64 -7.66 -36.12
CA ASN A 17 4.98 -7.59 -34.69
C ASN A 17 3.83 -7.08 -33.81
N VAL A 18 2.67 -7.75 -33.75
CA VAL A 18 1.67 -7.44 -32.71
C VAL A 18 2.07 -8.04 -31.34
N VAL A 19 3.03 -8.97 -31.31
CA VAL A 19 3.59 -9.52 -30.07
C VAL A 19 4.61 -8.57 -29.42
N SER A 20 5.35 -7.78 -30.22
CA SER A 20 6.43 -6.92 -29.72
C SER A 20 5.96 -5.64 -29.02
N ASP A 21 4.78 -5.12 -29.36
CA ASP A 21 4.23 -3.91 -28.73
C ASP A 21 3.65 -4.20 -27.34
N ILE A 22 3.17 -5.43 -27.10
CA ILE A 22 2.58 -5.87 -25.83
C ILE A 22 3.66 -6.28 -24.81
N GLU A 23 4.73 -6.97 -25.23
CA GLU A 23 5.89 -7.26 -24.35
C GLU A 23 6.50 -5.97 -23.78
N ASN A 24 6.48 -4.89 -24.57
CA ASN A 24 7.00 -3.59 -24.15
C ASN A 24 6.13 -2.95 -23.05
N HIS A 25 4.81 -3.11 -23.12
CA HIS A 25 3.90 -2.59 -22.08
C HIS A 25 4.03 -3.35 -20.75
N ASP A 26 4.17 -4.68 -20.77
CA ASP A 26 4.39 -5.44 -19.54
C ASP A 26 5.73 -5.06 -18.88
N ALA A 27 6.78 -4.90 -19.67
CA ALA A 27 8.09 -4.47 -19.19
C ALA A 27 8.05 -3.06 -18.57
N ILE A 28 7.28 -2.13 -19.16
CA ILE A 28 7.09 -0.78 -18.60
C ILE A 28 6.34 -0.84 -17.27
N ILE A 29 5.27 -1.64 -17.17
CA ILE A 29 4.51 -1.81 -15.93
C ILE A 29 5.38 -2.46 -14.84
N GLU A 30 6.17 -3.47 -15.20
CA GLU A 30 7.11 -4.12 -14.28
C GLU A 30 8.18 -3.14 -13.76
N ALA A 31 8.79 -2.35 -14.65
CA ALA A 31 9.74 -1.32 -14.26
C ALA A 31 9.10 -0.26 -13.33
N ALA A 32 7.85 0.14 -13.59
CA ALA A 32 7.11 1.07 -12.74
C ALA A 32 6.81 0.47 -11.35
N ILE A 33 6.42 -0.80 -11.28
CA ILE A 33 6.21 -1.55 -10.02
C ILE A 33 7.51 -1.61 -9.21
N GLU A 34 8.64 -1.94 -9.86
CA GLU A 34 9.95 -2.00 -9.20
C GLU A 34 10.41 -0.63 -8.68
N GLU A 35 10.25 0.42 -9.49
CA GLU A 35 10.59 1.78 -9.09
C GLU A 35 9.74 2.24 -7.88
N GLN A 36 8.43 1.96 -7.91
CA GLN A 36 7.52 2.30 -6.82
C GLN A 36 7.87 1.51 -5.55
N ALA A 37 8.16 0.21 -5.66
CA ALA A 37 8.60 -0.60 -4.54
C ALA A 37 9.90 -0.05 -3.91
N LYS A 38 10.86 0.39 -4.74
CA LYS A 38 12.09 1.03 -4.28
C LYS A 38 11.83 2.36 -3.56
N LYS A 39 10.90 3.19 -4.07
CA LYS A 39 10.48 4.44 -3.40
C LYS A 39 9.85 4.16 -2.04
N ILE A 40 8.97 3.17 -1.93
CA ILE A 40 8.36 2.73 -0.66
C ILE A 40 9.44 2.24 0.32
N ALA A 41 10.39 1.41 -0.14
CA ALA A 41 11.49 0.93 0.70
C ALA A 41 12.33 2.10 1.25
N ASN A 42 12.67 3.07 0.41
CA ASN A 42 13.38 4.28 0.81
C ASN A 42 12.57 5.10 1.83
N ALA A 43 11.26 5.28 1.60
CA ALA A 43 10.37 5.98 2.51
C ALA A 43 10.30 5.30 3.89
N LYS A 44 10.23 3.96 3.94
CA LYS A 44 10.30 3.19 5.20
C LYS A 44 11.60 3.42 5.96
N VAL A 45 12.73 3.49 5.26
CA VAL A 45 14.03 3.83 5.89
C VAL A 45 13.99 5.25 6.47
N GLN A 46 13.42 6.21 5.76
CA GLN A 46 13.25 7.58 6.28
C GLN A 46 12.35 7.63 7.51
N LEU A 47 11.25 6.85 7.53
CA LEU A 47 10.38 6.72 8.69
C LEU A 47 11.14 6.15 9.90
N LEU A 48 11.99 5.15 9.70
CA LEU A 48 12.86 4.63 10.76
C LEU A 48 13.82 5.70 11.30
N HIS A 49 14.41 6.53 10.44
CA HIS A 49 15.26 7.64 10.87
C HIS A 49 14.48 8.69 11.67
N LEU A 50 13.27 9.06 11.25
CA LEU A 50 12.40 9.98 11.99
C LEU A 50 12.06 9.42 13.37
N ASN A 51 11.69 8.15 13.46
CA ASN A 51 11.38 7.49 14.73
C ASN A 51 12.60 7.44 15.67
N ARG A 52 13.81 7.22 15.15
CA ARG A 52 15.04 7.32 15.94
C ARG A 52 15.28 8.74 16.46
N ARG A 53 15.06 9.77 15.63
CA ARG A 53 15.18 11.18 16.05
C ARG A 53 14.17 11.52 17.14
N LYS A 54 12.90 11.12 16.96
CA LYS A 54 11.86 11.23 17.99
C LYS A 54 12.29 10.58 19.31
N SER A 55 12.80 9.34 19.26
CA SER A 55 13.29 8.64 20.45
C SER A 55 14.46 9.36 21.12
N SER A 56 15.38 9.96 20.34
CA SER A 56 16.47 10.76 20.88
C SER A 56 15.97 12.01 21.59
N VAL A 57 15.01 12.73 21.00
CA VAL A 57 14.37 13.91 21.61
C VAL A 57 13.65 13.53 22.90
N LEU A 58 12.94 12.40 22.94
CA LEU A 58 12.30 11.89 24.15
C LEU A 58 13.32 11.63 25.28
N GLN A 59 14.47 11.05 24.96
CA GLN A 59 15.53 10.85 25.93
C GLN A 59 16.11 12.19 26.43
N GLN A 60 16.30 13.15 25.53
CA GLN A 60 16.76 14.50 25.91
C GLN A 60 15.73 15.23 26.79
N LEU A 61 14.44 15.09 26.49
CA LEU A 61 13.34 15.60 27.32
C LEU A 61 13.39 15.01 28.72
N LYS A 62 13.57 13.69 28.84
CA LYS A 62 13.71 13.03 30.13
C LYS A 62 14.88 13.62 30.92
N ASN A 63 16.06 13.70 30.32
CA ASN A 63 17.26 14.24 30.96
C ASN A 63 17.07 15.71 31.39
N ALA A 64 16.46 16.55 30.54
CA ALA A 64 16.20 17.95 30.85
C ALA A 64 15.17 18.13 31.98
N ASN A 65 14.16 17.25 32.05
CA ASN A 65 13.21 17.24 33.17
C ASN A 65 13.88 16.84 34.49
N GLU A 66 14.73 15.81 34.48
CA GLU A 66 15.50 15.42 35.66
C GLU A 66 16.44 16.56 36.10
N GLU A 67 17.08 17.25 35.17
CA GLU A 67 17.92 18.41 35.48
C GLU A 67 17.11 19.56 36.09
N ARG A 68 15.95 19.88 35.51
CA ARG A 68 15.01 20.87 36.05
C ARG A 68 14.64 20.55 37.50
N GLU A 69 14.29 19.30 37.78
CA GLU A 69 13.91 18.85 39.12
C GLU A 69 15.08 18.94 40.10
N ARG A 70 16.29 18.53 39.69
CA ARG A 70 17.50 18.66 40.51
C ARG A 70 17.78 20.12 40.87
N TRP A 71 17.69 21.04 39.92
CA TRP A 71 17.88 22.47 40.20
C TRP A 71 16.76 23.06 41.07
N GLN A 72 15.53 22.58 40.93
CA GLN A 72 14.42 22.95 41.80
C GLN A 72 14.68 22.55 43.25
N GLN A 73 15.07 21.29 43.49
CA GLN A 73 15.40 20.79 44.83
C GLN A 73 16.58 21.56 45.45
N ARG A 74 17.63 21.83 44.67
CA ARG A 74 18.79 22.62 45.12
C ARG A 74 18.39 24.06 45.46
N ALA A 75 17.54 24.70 44.67
CA ALA A 75 17.06 26.04 44.96
C ALA A 75 16.30 26.09 46.29
N LEU A 76 15.44 25.10 46.58
CA LEU A 76 14.69 25.02 47.84
C LEU A 76 15.61 24.83 49.06
N ASN A 77 16.66 24.01 48.91
CA ASN A 77 17.62 23.76 49.97
C ASN A 77 18.49 25.00 50.26
N GLU A 78 18.99 25.65 49.21
CA GLU A 78 19.85 26.84 49.33
C GLU A 78 19.06 28.09 49.76
N ALA A 79 17.75 28.18 49.52
CA ALA A 79 16.94 29.33 49.91
C ALA A 79 16.99 29.65 51.41
N LYS A 80 17.22 28.63 52.25
CA LYS A 80 17.34 28.79 53.71
C LYS A 80 18.75 29.19 54.18
N VAL A 81 19.75 29.07 53.30
CA VAL A 81 21.17 29.16 53.65
C VAL A 81 21.85 30.33 52.94
N ASN A 82 21.64 30.47 51.63
CA ASN A 82 22.25 31.50 50.80
C ASN A 82 21.35 31.86 49.61
N GLU A 83 20.73 33.04 49.70
CA GLU A 83 19.82 33.56 48.68
C GLU A 83 20.48 33.70 47.29
N SER A 84 21.74 34.14 47.22
CA SER A 84 22.46 34.29 45.95
C SER A 84 22.63 32.94 45.22
N LYS A 85 22.98 31.88 45.95
CA LYS A 85 23.06 30.52 45.38
C LYS A 85 21.70 29.97 44.95
N ALA A 86 20.65 30.28 45.71
CA ALA A 86 19.28 29.89 45.36
C ALA A 86 18.84 30.55 44.05
N LEU A 87 19.13 31.84 43.86
CA LEU A 87 18.84 32.56 42.62
C LEU A 87 19.57 31.96 41.41
N GLU A 88 20.83 31.56 41.55
CA GLU A 88 21.57 30.85 40.49
C GLU A 88 20.95 29.49 40.14
N CYS A 89 20.49 28.73 41.13
CA CYS A 89 19.77 27.48 40.89
C CYS A 89 18.46 27.71 40.12
N ILE A 90 17.73 28.78 40.45
CA ILE A 90 16.51 29.17 39.72
C ILE A 90 16.84 29.57 38.28
N ARG A 91 17.93 30.32 38.04
CA ARG A 91 18.38 30.66 36.68
C ARG A 91 18.65 29.40 35.85
N ARG A 92 19.36 28.42 36.40
CA ARG A 92 19.61 27.14 35.71
C ARG A 92 18.34 26.33 35.47
N ARG A 93 17.40 26.33 36.43
CA ARG A 93 16.08 25.71 36.25
C ARG A 93 15.33 26.33 35.07
N LYS A 94 15.30 27.67 34.97
CA LYS A 94 14.67 28.37 33.85
C LYS A 94 15.31 28.04 32.50
N ASN A 95 16.63 27.89 32.46
CA ASN A 95 17.31 27.46 31.24
C ASN A 95 16.88 26.03 30.83
N ALA A 96 16.78 25.10 31.80
CA ALA A 96 16.26 23.77 31.55
C ALA A 96 14.79 23.78 31.08
N GLU A 97 13.95 24.64 31.67
CA GLU A 97 12.55 24.84 31.22
C GLU A 97 12.47 25.32 29.76
N GLN A 98 13.28 26.30 29.37
CA GLN A 98 13.36 26.77 27.98
C GLN A 98 13.84 25.67 27.03
N GLN A 99 14.79 24.84 27.46
CA GLN A 99 15.24 23.69 26.68
C GLN A 99 14.14 22.65 26.52
N ILE A 100 13.37 22.37 27.57
CA ILE A 100 12.22 21.47 27.53
C ILE A 100 11.17 21.97 26.53
N GLU A 101 10.84 23.26 26.52
CA GLU A 101 9.88 23.83 25.56
C GLU A 101 10.34 23.64 24.10
N LYS A 102 11.60 23.95 23.80
CA LYS A 102 12.17 23.73 22.47
C LYS A 102 12.14 22.25 22.06
N LEU A 103 12.49 21.36 22.97
CA LEU A 103 12.48 19.92 22.71
C LEU A 103 11.05 19.41 22.48
N LYS A 104 10.05 19.87 23.24
CA LYS A 104 8.64 19.54 23.03
C LYS A 104 8.13 20.00 21.67
N GLN A 105 8.53 21.19 21.23
CA GLN A 105 8.19 21.67 19.89
C GLN A 105 8.77 20.73 18.82
N SER A 106 10.06 20.39 18.92
CA SER A 106 10.68 19.46 17.98
C SER A 106 10.06 18.06 18.01
N GLU A 107 9.63 17.59 19.19
CA GLU A 107 8.95 16.31 19.33
C GLU A 107 7.63 16.30 18.55
N SER A 108 6.82 17.35 18.70
CA SER A 108 5.55 17.51 17.97
C SER A 108 5.77 17.51 16.45
N GLU A 109 6.81 18.20 15.98
CA GLU A 109 7.19 18.21 14.56
C GLU A 109 7.56 16.81 14.05
N TYR A 110 8.37 16.05 14.82
CA TYR A 110 8.74 14.68 14.45
C TYR A 110 7.57 13.72 14.48
N VAL A 111 6.65 13.85 15.44
CA VAL A 111 5.41 13.04 15.51
C VAL A 111 4.56 13.28 14.28
N THR A 112 4.27 14.54 13.98
CA THR A 112 3.43 14.92 12.83
C THR A 112 4.04 14.45 11.50
N ALA A 113 5.36 14.60 11.34
CA ALA A 113 6.07 14.14 10.15
C ALA A 113 6.06 12.61 10.00
N ALA A 114 6.25 11.87 11.10
CA ALA A 114 6.22 10.41 11.09
C ALA A 114 4.82 9.87 10.76
N GLU A 115 3.77 10.46 11.33
CA GLU A 115 2.38 10.07 11.05
C GLU A 115 1.99 10.34 9.59
N LYS A 116 2.39 11.49 9.05
CA LYS A 116 2.17 11.80 7.64
C LYS A 116 2.88 10.79 6.73
N LEU A 117 4.18 10.59 6.94
CA LEU A 117 4.97 9.67 6.13
C LEU A 117 4.46 8.22 6.23
N SER A 118 4.02 7.79 7.41
CA SER A 118 3.44 6.46 7.59
C SER A 118 2.16 6.26 6.78
N ARG A 119 1.28 7.27 6.76
CA ARG A 119 0.05 7.24 5.94
C ARG A 119 0.37 7.23 4.44
N ASP A 120 1.30 8.08 4.01
CA ASP A 120 1.73 8.16 2.62
C ASP A 120 2.34 6.82 2.14
N ILE A 121 3.11 6.15 3.00
CA ILE A 121 3.65 4.80 2.74
C ILE A 121 2.53 3.78 2.59
N GLN A 122 1.58 3.73 3.53
CA GLN A 122 0.48 2.78 3.49
C GLN A 122 -0.34 2.94 2.20
N HIS A 123 -0.70 4.17 1.85
CA HIS A 123 -1.43 4.44 0.62
C HIS A 123 -0.64 3.98 -0.62
N SER A 124 0.67 4.26 -0.66
CA SER A 124 1.53 3.82 -1.77
C SER A 124 1.64 2.30 -1.87
N GLU A 125 1.55 1.57 -0.75
CA GLU A 125 1.55 0.11 -0.71
C GLU A 125 0.24 -0.50 -1.21
N GLU A 126 -0.89 0.12 -0.87
CA GLU A 126 -2.21 -0.23 -1.40
C GLU A 126 -2.23 -0.06 -2.92
N GLU A 127 -1.83 1.12 -3.43
CA GLU A 127 -1.72 1.38 -4.88
C GLU A 127 -0.78 0.40 -5.60
N LEU A 128 0.37 0.08 -5.00
CA LEU A 128 1.31 -0.90 -5.57
C LEU A 128 0.68 -2.30 -5.66
N THR A 129 -0.11 -2.67 -4.67
CA THR A 129 -0.81 -3.97 -4.64
C THR A 129 -1.86 -4.02 -5.74
N ASP A 130 -2.65 -2.96 -5.90
CA ASP A 130 -3.66 -2.85 -6.95
C ASP A 130 -3.04 -2.94 -8.36
N ILE A 131 -1.93 -2.24 -8.59
CA ILE A 131 -1.21 -2.28 -9.87
C ILE A 131 -0.67 -3.69 -10.16
N LYS A 132 -0.13 -4.38 -9.14
CA LYS A 132 0.34 -5.78 -9.28
C LYS A 132 -0.80 -6.73 -9.63
N GLN A 133 -1.96 -6.60 -8.98
CA GLN A 133 -3.15 -7.40 -9.28
C GLN A 133 -3.65 -7.14 -10.70
N LYS A 134 -3.74 -5.86 -11.12
CA LYS A 134 -4.12 -5.49 -12.49
C LYS A 134 -3.16 -6.10 -13.52
N ARG A 135 -1.84 -6.05 -13.27
CA ARG A 135 -0.85 -6.69 -14.14
C ARG A 135 -1.08 -8.21 -14.24
N GLN A 136 -1.29 -8.89 -13.13
CA GLN A 136 -1.53 -10.34 -13.13
C GLN A 136 -2.78 -10.72 -13.93
N LEU A 137 -3.86 -9.94 -13.78
CA LEU A 137 -5.08 -10.11 -14.57
C LEU A 137 -4.82 -9.92 -16.07
N LEU A 138 -4.08 -8.88 -16.45
CA LEU A 138 -3.71 -8.62 -17.84
C LEU A 138 -2.86 -9.76 -18.43
N LYS A 139 -1.90 -10.30 -17.66
CA LYS A 139 -1.12 -11.48 -18.07
C LYS A 139 -1.98 -12.71 -18.26
N ALA A 140 -2.92 -12.96 -17.36
CA ALA A 140 -3.85 -14.10 -17.48
C ALA A 140 -4.76 -13.97 -18.71
N ARG A 141 -5.20 -12.74 -19.03
CA ARG A 141 -5.96 -12.47 -20.26
C ARG A 141 -5.12 -12.68 -21.51
N GLU A 142 -3.87 -12.23 -21.49
CA GLU A 142 -2.93 -12.41 -22.60
C GLU A 142 -2.66 -13.90 -22.87
N SER A 143 -2.36 -14.69 -21.84
CA SER A 143 -2.15 -16.14 -22.00
C SER A 143 -3.39 -16.85 -22.54
N SER A 144 -4.58 -16.48 -22.05
CA SER A 144 -5.85 -17.02 -22.55
C SER A 144 -6.09 -16.67 -24.03
N ALA A 145 -5.77 -15.43 -24.43
CA ALA A 145 -5.88 -14.99 -25.82
C ALA A 145 -4.89 -15.74 -26.74
N LYS A 146 -3.64 -15.93 -26.30
CA LYS A 146 -2.62 -16.71 -27.02
C LYS A 146 -3.07 -18.16 -27.24
N VAL A 147 -3.53 -18.84 -26.20
CA VAL A 147 -4.07 -20.20 -26.29
C VAL A 147 -5.25 -20.27 -27.27
N ARG A 148 -6.19 -19.31 -27.20
CA ARG A 148 -7.33 -19.25 -28.15
C ARG A 148 -6.88 -19.08 -29.60
N SER A 149 -5.79 -18.36 -29.85
CA SER A 149 -5.22 -18.19 -31.19
C SER A 149 -4.50 -19.43 -31.73
N GLU A 150 -3.94 -20.27 -30.85
CA GLU A 150 -3.24 -21.52 -31.21
C GLU A 150 -4.22 -22.69 -31.51
N PHE A 151 -5.44 -22.65 -30.96
CA PHE A 151 -6.48 -23.68 -31.14
C PHE A 151 -7.34 -23.55 -32.42
N THR A 152 -6.99 -22.68 -33.37
CA THR A 152 -7.70 -22.58 -34.67
C THR A 152 -6.93 -23.15 -35.86
N PRO A 153 -7.07 -24.44 -36.19
CA PRO A 153 -6.80 -24.99 -37.51
C PRO A 153 -8.11 -25.35 -38.23
N ASN A 154 -8.52 -24.55 -39.22
CA ASN A 154 -9.59 -24.88 -40.20
C ASN A 154 -10.94 -25.44 -39.68
N ALA A 155 -11.99 -24.60 -39.64
CA ALA A 155 -13.37 -25.03 -39.92
C ALA A 155 -13.93 -24.11 -41.00
N ASN A 156 -13.44 -24.34 -42.22
CA ASN A 156 -13.32 -23.38 -43.31
C ASN A 156 -14.64 -22.71 -43.76
N ALA A 157 -14.50 -21.42 -44.12
CA ALA A 157 -15.41 -20.60 -44.91
C ALA A 157 -16.56 -19.82 -44.22
N ASN A 158 -17.20 -20.30 -43.15
CA ASN A 158 -18.42 -19.63 -42.64
C ASN A 158 -18.20 -18.57 -41.54
N LEU A 159 -17.07 -18.57 -40.83
CA LEU A 159 -16.79 -17.62 -39.73
C LEU A 159 -16.36 -16.22 -40.22
N LYS A 160 -15.73 -16.15 -41.40
CA LYS A 160 -15.21 -14.90 -42.01
C LYS A 160 -16.30 -13.91 -42.43
N GLN A 161 -17.55 -14.35 -42.55
CA GLN A 161 -18.68 -13.47 -42.88
C GLN A 161 -19.36 -12.92 -41.61
N ALA A 162 -19.22 -13.60 -40.47
CA ALA A 162 -19.70 -13.14 -39.17
C ALA A 162 -18.74 -12.14 -38.51
N GLU A 163 -17.42 -12.35 -38.58
CA GLU A 163 -16.42 -11.41 -38.00
C GLU A 163 -16.42 -10.03 -38.70
N LYS A 164 -16.65 -9.98 -40.01
CA LYS A 164 -16.83 -8.69 -40.72
C LYS A 164 -18.08 -7.91 -40.31
N ALA A 165 -19.08 -8.59 -39.74
CA ALA A 165 -20.25 -7.95 -39.16
C ALA A 165 -19.95 -7.43 -37.74
N PHE A 166 -19.02 -8.08 -37.00
CA PHE A 166 -18.55 -7.63 -35.68
C PHE A 166 -17.59 -6.43 -35.77
N ASP A 167 -16.61 -6.41 -36.68
CA ASP A 167 -15.68 -5.27 -36.85
C ASP A 167 -16.39 -3.98 -37.28
N ARG A 168 -17.49 -4.09 -38.03
CA ARG A 168 -18.31 -2.92 -38.42
C ARG A 168 -19.20 -2.42 -37.30
N TRP A 169 -19.55 -3.28 -36.36
CA TRP A 169 -20.40 -2.93 -35.23
C TRP A 169 -19.57 -2.31 -34.09
N GLU A 170 -18.35 -2.81 -33.88
CA GLU A 170 -17.39 -2.29 -32.89
C GLU A 170 -16.83 -0.92 -33.28
N ALA A 171 -16.60 -0.66 -34.57
CA ALA A 171 -16.18 0.65 -35.09
C ALA A 171 -17.24 1.75 -34.92
N ASN A 172 -18.54 1.41 -34.88
CA ASN A 172 -19.62 2.38 -34.66
C ASN A 172 -19.88 2.68 -33.17
N LEU A 173 -19.33 1.89 -32.24
CA LEU A 173 -19.57 2.05 -30.79
C LEU A 173 -18.58 2.98 -30.08
N MET A 174 -17.38 3.22 -30.65
CA MET A 174 -16.32 4.04 -30.02
C MET A 174 -16.37 5.54 -30.38
N GLU A 175 -17.25 5.99 -31.29
CA GLU A 175 -17.38 7.42 -31.66
C GLU A 175 -18.51 8.19 -30.92
N SER A 176 -19.28 7.57 -30.02
CA SER A 176 -20.34 8.26 -29.25
C SER A 176 -19.93 8.46 -27.78
N PRO A 177 -20.13 9.65 -27.17
CA PRO A 177 -19.69 9.91 -25.80
C PRO A 177 -20.47 9.10 -24.76
N LEU A 178 -19.77 8.79 -23.67
CA LEU A 178 -20.21 8.08 -22.46
C LEU A 178 -21.64 8.41 -22.02
N GLU A 179 -22.52 7.39 -22.07
CA GLU A 179 -23.58 7.21 -21.08
C GLU A 179 -23.43 5.80 -20.48
N ILE A 180 -23.37 5.77 -19.16
CA ILE A 180 -23.36 4.56 -18.35
C ILE A 180 -24.78 3.99 -18.39
N GLU A 181 -24.98 2.81 -18.97
CA GLU A 181 -25.94 1.86 -18.40
C GLU A 181 -25.60 0.41 -18.78
N GLU A 182 -26.01 -0.46 -17.88
CA GLU A 182 -25.53 -1.80 -17.54
C GLU A 182 -26.23 -2.89 -18.36
N ALA A 183 -25.51 -3.95 -18.73
CA ALA A 183 -26.12 -5.27 -18.99
C ALA A 183 -25.08 -6.39 -18.86
N LEU A 184 -25.05 -6.97 -17.67
CA LEU A 184 -24.43 -8.25 -17.34
C LEU A 184 -25.07 -9.39 -18.14
N LEU A 185 -24.26 -10.31 -18.65
CA LEU A 185 -24.67 -11.71 -18.83
C LEU A 185 -23.65 -12.57 -18.08
N VAL A 186 -24.03 -12.83 -16.84
CA VAL A 186 -23.47 -13.83 -15.93
C VAL A 186 -24.10 -15.17 -16.28
N ASP A 187 -23.27 -16.21 -16.27
CA ASP A 187 -23.69 -17.60 -16.43
C ASP A 187 -24.37 -18.08 -15.13
N ASP A 188 -25.69 -18.16 -15.16
CA ASP A 188 -26.58 -18.54 -14.04
C ASP A 188 -26.34 -19.98 -13.54
N PHE A 189 -25.62 -20.81 -14.30
CA PHE A 189 -25.41 -22.21 -13.95
C PHE A 189 -24.19 -22.42 -13.02
N GLU A 190 -23.15 -21.61 -13.20
CA GLU A 190 -21.91 -21.69 -12.43
C GLU A 190 -22.05 -21.09 -11.02
N GLN A 191 -22.87 -20.04 -10.87
CA GLN A 191 -23.07 -19.37 -9.58
C GLN A 191 -23.89 -20.19 -8.58
N ALA A 192 -24.81 -21.03 -9.05
CA ALA A 192 -25.62 -21.88 -8.18
C ALA A 192 -24.78 -22.96 -7.46
N TYR A 193 -23.82 -23.56 -8.17
CA TYR A 193 -22.92 -24.57 -7.60
C TYR A 193 -21.88 -23.96 -6.64
N GLN A 194 -21.32 -22.79 -6.99
CA GLN A 194 -20.29 -22.15 -6.14
C GLN A 194 -20.82 -21.62 -4.81
N ALA A 195 -22.12 -21.29 -4.72
CA ALA A 195 -22.75 -20.87 -3.47
C ALA A 195 -23.04 -22.08 -2.55
N GLU A 196 -23.52 -23.19 -3.12
CA GLU A 196 -23.87 -24.40 -2.37
C GLU A 196 -22.63 -25.14 -1.84
N GLU A 197 -21.54 -25.15 -2.62
CA GLU A 197 -20.25 -25.73 -2.20
C GLU A 197 -19.60 -24.95 -1.06
N LYS A 198 -19.61 -23.62 -1.12
CA LYS A 198 -19.09 -22.76 -0.04
C LYS A 198 -19.92 -22.85 1.24
N GLU A 199 -21.23 -22.99 1.12
CA GLU A 199 -22.10 -23.15 2.30
C GLU A 199 -21.86 -24.49 3.01
N ASN A 200 -21.59 -25.55 2.26
CA ASN A 200 -21.23 -26.86 2.82
C ASN A 200 -19.86 -26.84 3.49
N GLU A 201 -18.83 -26.22 2.88
CA GLU A 201 -17.51 -26.04 3.50
C GLU A 201 -17.62 -25.29 4.84
N LEU A 202 -18.38 -24.20 4.89
CA LEU A 202 -18.56 -23.39 6.10
C LEU A 202 -19.35 -24.12 7.19
N LYS A 203 -20.33 -24.96 6.83
CA LYS A 203 -21.08 -25.80 7.79
C LYS A 203 -20.19 -26.87 8.41
N GLU A 204 -19.29 -27.47 7.63
CA GLU A 204 -18.32 -28.44 8.14
C GLU A 204 -17.33 -27.79 9.12
N GLU A 205 -16.83 -26.59 8.79
CA GLU A 205 -15.91 -25.84 9.65
C GLU A 205 -16.59 -25.40 10.96
N LEU A 206 -17.83 -24.92 10.90
CA LEU A 206 -18.61 -24.54 12.09
C LEU A 206 -18.91 -25.75 13.00
N ALA A 207 -19.22 -26.91 12.42
CA ALA A 207 -19.46 -28.13 13.19
C ALA A 207 -18.20 -28.59 13.95
N GLN A 208 -17.01 -28.39 13.36
CA GLN A 208 -15.74 -28.66 14.04
C GLN A 208 -15.50 -27.69 15.21
N LEU A 209 -15.80 -26.40 15.03
CA LEU A 209 -15.66 -25.40 16.09
C LEU A 209 -16.60 -25.66 17.27
N ILE A 210 -17.87 -26.00 17.03
CA ILE A 210 -18.84 -26.30 18.09
C ILE A 210 -18.42 -27.53 18.90
N ARG A 211 -17.91 -28.58 18.24
CA ARG A 211 -17.36 -29.76 18.95
C ARG A 211 -16.18 -29.38 19.84
N SER A 212 -15.26 -28.56 19.33
CA SER A 212 -14.09 -28.11 20.09
C SER A 212 -14.45 -27.26 21.32
N ASP A 213 -15.51 -26.45 21.21
CA ASP A 213 -15.98 -25.59 22.30
C ASP A 213 -16.75 -26.38 23.36
N GLN A 214 -17.60 -27.33 22.95
CA GLN A 214 -18.28 -28.24 23.87
C GLN A 214 -17.30 -29.14 24.66
N GLU A 215 -16.18 -29.53 24.05
CA GLU A 215 -15.11 -30.24 24.75
C GLU A 215 -14.35 -29.37 25.75
N ARG A 216 -14.20 -28.07 25.48
CA ARG A 216 -13.64 -27.10 26.44
C ARG A 216 -14.56 -26.89 27.64
N VAL A 217 -15.84 -26.62 27.40
CA VAL A 217 -16.83 -26.37 28.46
C VAL A 217 -17.02 -27.61 29.36
N LYS A 218 -16.97 -28.82 28.80
CA LYS A 218 -16.98 -30.07 29.60
C LYS A 218 -15.74 -30.25 30.47
N LYS A 219 -14.58 -29.75 30.06
CA LYS A 219 -13.35 -29.78 30.87
C LYS A 219 -13.35 -28.73 31.98
N GLU A 220 -13.99 -27.59 31.76
CA GLU A 220 -14.14 -26.54 32.78
C GLU A 220 -15.16 -26.94 33.86
N ASN A 221 -16.32 -27.50 33.47
CA ASN A 221 -17.33 -27.97 34.42
C ASN A 221 -16.97 -29.26 35.19
N ALA A 222 -15.87 -29.94 34.82
CA ALA A 222 -15.36 -31.11 35.54
C ALA A 222 -14.28 -30.75 36.57
N ASN A 223 -13.89 -29.47 36.65
CA ASN A 223 -12.85 -28.93 37.54
C ASN A 223 -13.41 -27.93 38.58
N GLU A 224 -14.73 -27.77 38.67
CA GLU A 224 -15.47 -27.17 39.81
C GLU A 224 -16.18 -28.27 40.61
#